data_AF-A0A2V9Q6I3-F1
#
_entry.id   AF-A0A2V9Q6I3-F1
#
_cell.length_a   1.000
_cell.length_b   1.000
_cell.length_c   1.000
_cell.angle_alpha   90.00
_cell.angle_beta   90.00
_cell.angle_gamma   90.00
#
_symmetry.space_group_name_H-M   'P 1'
#
loop_
_entity.id
_entity.type
_entity.pdbx_description
1 polymer ?
#
loop_
_entity_poly.entity_id
_entity_poly.type
_entity_poly.pdbx_seq_one_letter_code
_entity_poly.pdbx_strand_id
1 'polypeptide(L)' 'MGRAWPEPEVKAEIDLLIENLAAGPPALALVSQYLPLEYEAIRAGSLQASPSGMIRHHIESVLHKYATACGETR' A
#
# COMPACT_ATOMS: atom_id res chain seq x y z
N MET A 1 7.30 22.69 2.81
CA MET A 1 6.79 21.70 1.84
C MET A 1 8.00 20.98 1.26
N GLY A 2 8.51 19.96 1.95
CA GLY A 2 9.87 19.48 1.72
C GLY A 2 10.07 18.02 2.12
N ARG A 3 10.18 17.19 1.08
CA ARG A 3 10.71 15.82 1.01
C ARG A 3 9.93 14.74 1.77
N ALA A 4 9.10 14.01 1.02
CA ALA A 4 8.85 12.61 1.34
C ALA A 4 10.23 11.91 1.33
N TRP A 5 10.74 11.62 2.53
CA TRP A 5 11.96 10.84 2.82
C TRP A 5 13.26 11.32 2.13
N PRO A 6 13.94 12.32 2.69
CA PRO A 6 15.21 12.83 2.14
C PRO A 6 16.44 11.95 2.38
N GLU A 7 16.41 11.09 3.40
CA GLU A 7 17.57 10.28 3.76
C GLU A 7 17.75 9.08 2.80
N PRO A 8 18.90 8.99 2.09
CA PRO A 8 19.16 7.91 1.13
C PRO A 8 19.20 6.53 1.79
N GLU A 9 19.60 6.45 3.06
CA GLU A 9 19.58 5.22 3.85
C GLU A 9 18.16 4.67 4.01
N VAL A 10 17.20 5.54 4.35
CA VAL A 10 15.78 5.14 4.49
C VAL A 10 15.22 4.64 3.17
N LYS A 11 15.57 5.29 2.06
CA LYS A 11 15.16 4.84 0.73
C LYS A 11 15.72 3.44 0.42
N ALA A 12 16.99 3.18 0.72
CA ALA A 12 17.61 1.88 0.47
C ALA A 12 16.95 0.76 1.26
N GLU A 13 16.62 0.98 2.54
CA GLU A 13 15.93 0.01 3.37
C GLU A 13 14.50 -0.27 2.88
N ILE A 14 13.79 0.75 2.41
CA ILE A 14 12.46 0.59 1.80
C ILE A 14 12.55 -0.21 0.50
N ASP A 15 13.52 0.10 -0.36
CA ASP A 15 13.71 -0.61 -1.62
C ASP A 15 14.02 -2.10 -1.33
N LEU A 16 14.90 -2.40 -0.38
CA LEU A 16 15.21 -3.77 0.07
C LEU A 16 13.97 -4.49 0.61
N LEU A 17 13.15 -3.83 1.42
CA LEU A 17 11.90 -4.40 1.92
C LEU A 17 10.93 -4.75 0.78
N ILE A 18 10.78 -3.85 -0.19
CA ILE A 18 9.91 -4.06 -1.36
C ILE A 18 10.41 -5.25 -2.18
N GLU A 19 11.72 -5.34 -2.42
CA GLU A 19 12.33 -6.46 -3.15
C GLU A 19 12.09 -7.79 -2.44
N ASN A 20 12.32 -7.86 -1.13
CA ASN A 20 12.09 -9.07 -0.35
C ASN A 20 10.64 -9.54 -0.42
N LEU A 21 9.68 -8.63 -0.28
CA LEU A 21 8.25 -8.95 -0.34
C LEU A 21 7.77 -9.25 -1.77
N ALA A 22 8.45 -8.74 -2.80
CA ALA A 22 8.17 -9.08 -4.19
C ALA A 22 8.68 -10.48 -4.55
N ALA A 23 9.84 -10.88 -4.01
CA ALA A 23 10.40 -12.21 -4.17
C ALA A 23 9.59 -13.29 -3.42
N GLY A 24 9.05 -12.94 -2.25
CA GLY A 24 8.20 -13.81 -1.44
C GLY A 24 6.99 -13.06 -0.91
N PRO A 25 5.79 -13.20 -1.52
CA PRO A 25 4.61 -12.49 -1.05
C PRO A 25 4.28 -12.91 0.39
N PRO A 26 3.89 -11.96 1.26
CA PRO A 26 3.60 -12.25 2.65
C PRO A 26 2.39 -13.18 2.77
N ALA A 27 2.38 -13.99 3.83
CA ALA A 27 1.20 -14.80 4.17
C ALA A 27 -0.03 -13.89 4.34
N LEU A 28 -1.17 -14.28 3.76
CA LEU A 28 -2.40 -13.48 3.83
C LEU A 28 -2.86 -13.20 5.27
N ALA A 29 -2.51 -14.05 6.24
CA ALA A 29 -2.75 -13.80 7.66
C ALA A 29 -2.03 -12.52 8.15
N LEU A 30 -0.80 -12.28 7.71
CA LEU A 30 -0.06 -11.05 8.04
C LEU A 30 -0.68 -9.85 7.33
N VAL A 31 -1.10 -10.00 6.07
CA VAL A 31 -1.79 -8.92 5.37
C VAL A 31 -3.09 -8.56 6.09
N SER A 32 -3.88 -9.54 6.53
CA SER A 32 -5.09 -9.29 7.34
C SER A 32 -4.79 -8.55 8.64
N GLN A 33 -3.68 -8.89 9.30
CA GLN A 33 -3.28 -8.28 10.56
C GLN A 33 -2.84 -6.82 10.42
N TYR A 34 -2.08 -6.48 9.37
CA TYR A 34 -1.43 -5.17 9.23
C TYR A 34 -2.07 -4.26 8.16
N LEU A 35 -2.70 -4.84 7.14
CA LEU A 35 -3.28 -4.16 5.99
C LEU A 35 -4.71 -4.70 5.71
N PRO A 36 -5.67 -4.47 6.64
CA PRO A 36 -6.98 -5.12 6.58
C PRO A 36 -7.81 -4.71 5.35
N LEU A 37 -7.66 -3.47 4.86
CA LEU A 37 -8.39 -3.01 3.67
C LEU A 37 -7.84 -3.67 2.40
N GLU A 38 -6.52 -3.77 2.29
CA GLU A 38 -5.86 -4.45 1.18
C GLU A 38 -6.15 -5.96 1.21
N TYR A 39 -6.22 -6.56 2.40
CA TYR A 39 -6.61 -7.96 2.56
C TYR A 39 -8.00 -8.24 1.98
N GLU A 40 -9.00 -7.40 2.29
CA GLU A 40 -10.34 -7.56 1.72
C GLU A 40 -10.35 -7.39 0.20
N ALA A 41 -9.60 -6.41 -0.33
CA ALA A 41 -9.47 -6.21 -1.78
C ALA A 41 -8.76 -7.39 -2.47
N ILE A 42 -7.74 -7.97 -1.83
CA ILE A 42 -7.04 -9.16 -2.33
C ILE A 42 -7.98 -10.36 -2.35
N ARG A 43 -8.75 -10.57 -1.27
CA ARG A 43 -9.74 -11.65 -1.21
C ARG A 43 -10.87 -11.49 -2.21
N ALA A 44 -11.27 -10.27 -2.51
CA ALA A 44 -12.26 -9.97 -3.54
C ALA A 44 -11.71 -10.13 -4.97
N GLY A 45 -10.39 -10.35 -5.14
CA GLY A 45 -9.73 -10.44 -6.43
C GLY A 45 -9.56 -9.11 -7.15
N SER A 46 -9.87 -7.98 -6.49
CA SER A 46 -9.73 -6.64 -7.05
C SER A 46 -8.33 -6.04 -6.85
N LEU A 47 -7.48 -6.70 -6.04
CA LEU A 47 -6.10 -6.29 -5.79
C LEU A 47 -5.16 -7.51 -5.84
N GLN A 48 -4.04 -7.38 -6.53
CA GLN A 48 -2.96 -8.36 -6.45
C GLN A 48 -2.18 -8.16 -5.14
N ALA A 49 -1.80 -9.26 -4.47
CA ALA A 49 -0.98 -9.24 -3.26
C ALA A 49 0.50 -8.90 -3.53
N SER A 50 0.76 -7.84 -4.29
CA SER A 50 2.10 -7.30 -4.55
C SER A 50 2.36 -6.07 -3.67
N PRO A 51 3.61 -5.81 -3.25
CA PRO A 51 3.93 -4.67 -2.39
C PRO A 51 3.53 -3.33 -3.02
N SER A 52 3.83 -3.13 -4.30
CA SER A 52 3.49 -1.92 -5.05
C SER A 52 1.98 -1.74 -5.21
N GLY A 53 1.23 -2.83 -5.41
CA GLY A 53 -0.23 -2.83 -5.45
C GLY A 53 -0.83 -2.40 -4.12
N MET A 54 -0.38 -3.00 -3.02
CA MET A 54 -0.84 -2.68 -1.66
C MET A 54 -0.55 -1.23 -1.27
N ILE A 55 0.67 -0.73 -1.55
CA ILE A 55 1.05 0.67 -1.26
C ILE A 55 0.14 1.64 -2.03
N ARG A 56 -0.06 1.39 -3.33
CA ARG A 56 -0.93 2.23 -4.17
C ARG A 56 -2.36 2.23 -3.67
N HIS A 57 -2.93 1.06 -3.43
CA HIS A 57 -4.29 0.91 -2.92
C HIS A 57 -4.49 1.67 -1.61
N HIS A 58 -3.51 1.60 -0.71
CA HIS A 58 -3.58 2.32 0.56
C HIS A 58 -3.65 3.84 0.35
N ILE A 59 -2.77 4.39 -0.50
CA ILE A 59 -2.75 5.82 -0.82
C ILE A 59 -4.08 6.23 -1.46
N GLU A 60 -4.58 5.45 -2.42
CA GLU A 60 -5.86 5.69 -3.08
C GLU A 60 -7.02 5.65 -2.07
N SER A 61 -7.01 4.74 -1.10
CA SER A 61 -8.04 4.66 -0.05
C SER A 61 -8.10 5.94 0.80
N VAL A 62 -6.96 6.58 1.06
CA VAL A 62 -6.88 7.85 1.79
C VAL A 62 -7.37 8.98 0.90
N LEU A 63 -6.90 9.06 -0.34
CA LEU A 63 -7.31 10.09 -1.30
C LEU A 63 -8.81 10.04 -1.59
N HIS A 64 -9.40 8.85 -1.68
CA HIS A 64 -10.83 8.67 -1.89
C HIS A 64 -11.64 9.30 -0.76
N LYS A 65 -11.22 9.16 0.51
CA LYS A 65 -11.89 9.81 1.66
C LYS A 65 -11.92 11.33 1.51
N TYR A 66 -10.83 11.93 1.03
CA TYR A 66 -10.77 13.37 0.76
C TYR A 66 -11.66 13.76 -0.42
N ALA A 67 -11.62 13.00 -1.52
CA ALA A 67 -12.47 13.25 -2.69
C ALA A 67 -13.96 13.22 -2.31
N THR A 68 -14.40 12.20 -1.57
CA THR A 68 -15.76 12.09 -1.05
C THR A 68 -16.13 13.27 -0.16
N ALA A 69 -15.24 13.69 0.75
CA ALA A 69 -15.49 14.83 1.64
C ALA A 69 -15.59 16.17 0.89
N CYS A 70 -14.87 16.32 -0.22
CA CYS A 70 -14.92 17.51 -1.07
C CYS A 70 -16.08 17.49 -2.09
N GLY A 71 -16.91 16.45 -2.11
CA GLY A 71 -18.01 16.31 -3.07
C GLY A 71 -17.59 15.86 -4.47
N GLU A 72 -16.31 15.54 -4.66
CA GLU A 72 -15.81 14.89 -5.87
C GLU A 72 -16.06 13.38 -5.75
N THR A 73 -17.29 12.97 -6.04
CA THR A 73 -17.60 11.54 -6.20
C THR A 73 -17.46 11.21 -7.68
N ARG A 74 -16.37 10.52 -8.05
CA ARG A 74 -16.26 9.92 -9.37
C ARG A 74 -16.44 8.42 -9.28
#